data_AF-A0A3M1V826-F1
#
_entry.id   AF-A0A3M1V826-F1
#
_cell.length_a   1.000
_cell.length_b   1.000
_cell.length_c   1.000
_cell.angle_alpha   90.00
_cell.angle_beta   90.00
_cell.angle_gamma   90.00
#
_symmetry.space_group_name_H-M   'P 1'
#
loop_
_entity.id
_entity.type
_entity.pdbx_description
1 polymer ?
#
loop_
_entity_poly.entity_id
_entity_poly.type
_entity_poly.pdbx_seq_one_letter_code
_entity_poly.pdbx_strand_id
1 'polypeptide(L)'
;AVGFVVLAIQNRAITGSVWVTPYQRYTELYTPRHVYGFYNVSRGEKRLGPRVLDNYDRWAEELTPERAVRNLVHRWLASWQWSFGVVPLTVAGVLVLFVLVARTIDGGLRNGLWLLVGSIAALHAAHVPYWFSGILHYHYVFETLIAWSIIIGFVTLRLCSTGRRQRRWGIPVWWSAALVLLFATQYVAVEPLWPVSRVDAAVQEIGFSRLKYARFRELIERSVRKRPALVLVVADPSDRHIDFVSNSPGLDEEVLFGRWSAGAPDQRRWLAEIRRTFPDRHIYVFDARRWQLTEVATAIGSPQGR
;
A
#
# COMPACT_ATOMS: atom_id res chain seq x y z
N ALA A 1 -19.89 3.89 16.06
CA ALA A 1 -19.64 3.36 17.42
C ALA A 1 -19.21 1.89 17.39
N VAL A 2 -19.99 0.98 16.80
CA VAL A 2 -19.68 -0.47 16.76
C VAL A 2 -18.28 -0.78 16.22
N GLY A 3 -17.87 -0.15 15.12
CA GLY A 3 -16.52 -0.36 14.56
C GLY A 3 -15.39 -0.03 15.53
N PHE A 4 -15.51 1.04 16.33
CA PHE A 4 -14.50 1.38 17.34
C PHE A 4 -14.46 0.39 18.49
N VAL A 5 -15.62 -0.17 18.89
CA VAL A 5 -15.68 -1.22 19.91
C VAL A 5 -15.00 -2.49 19.40
N VAL A 6 -15.29 -2.91 18.17
CA VAL A 6 -14.63 -4.07 17.54
C VAL A 6 -13.13 -3.87 17.46
N LEU A 7 -12.66 -2.69 17.03
CA LEU A 7 -11.24 -2.36 17.00
C LEU A 7 -10.60 -2.38 18.40
N ALA A 8 -11.27 -1.86 19.43
CA ALA A 8 -10.77 -1.89 20.80
C ALA A 8 -10.63 -3.32 21.33
N ILE A 9 -11.61 -4.19 21.06
CA ILE A 9 -11.56 -5.62 21.41
C ILE A 9 -10.40 -6.31 20.69
N GLN A 10 -10.25 -6.08 19.38
CA GLN A 10 -9.17 -6.64 18.58
C GLN A 10 -7.79 -6.19 19.09
N ASN A 11 -7.62 -4.89 19.37
CA ASN A 11 -6.39 -4.34 19.91
C ASN A 11 -6.05 -5.02 21.24
N ARG A 12 -7.00 -5.09 22.18
CA ARG A 12 -6.79 -5.75 23.47
C ARG A 12 -6.44 -7.23 23.32
N ALA A 13 -7.09 -7.95 22.42
CA ALA A 13 -6.84 -9.37 22.21
C ALA A 13 -5.42 -9.64 21.66
N ILE A 14 -4.91 -8.76 20.79
CA ILE A 14 -3.62 -8.96 20.12
C ILE A 14 -2.45 -8.35 20.90
N THR A 15 -2.62 -7.15 21.45
CA THR A 15 -1.54 -6.37 22.07
C THR A 15 -1.63 -6.31 23.60
N GLY A 16 -2.74 -6.79 24.18
CA GLY A 16 -3.05 -6.62 25.60
C GLY A 16 -3.60 -5.23 25.96
N SER A 17 -3.67 -4.29 25.01
CA SER A 17 -4.13 -2.93 25.23
C SER A 17 -5.15 -2.49 24.19
N VAL A 18 -6.22 -1.81 24.62
CA VAL A 18 -7.20 -1.22 23.69
C VAL A 18 -6.61 -0.05 22.89
N TRP A 19 -5.55 0.58 23.40
CA TRP A 19 -4.93 1.78 22.85
C TRP A 19 -3.75 1.50 21.91
N VAL A 20 -3.20 0.28 21.94
CA VAL A 20 -2.07 -0.10 21.10
C VAL A 20 -2.59 -0.95 19.96
N THR A 21 -2.47 -0.43 18.74
CA THR A 21 -2.86 -1.18 17.54
C THR A 21 -1.84 -2.28 17.24
N PRO A 22 -2.25 -3.40 16.61
CA PRO A 22 -1.32 -4.41 16.12
C PRO A 22 -0.24 -3.83 15.20
N TYR A 23 -0.61 -2.86 14.37
CA TYR A 23 0.34 -2.15 13.50
C TYR A 23 1.36 -1.35 14.30
N GLN A 24 0.94 -0.61 15.33
CA GLN A 24 1.87 0.09 16.21
C GLN A 24 2.85 -0.90 16.86
N ARG A 25 2.34 -2.00 17.42
CA ARG A 25 3.19 -3.04 18.03
C ARG A 25 4.17 -3.65 17.03
N TYR A 26 3.73 -3.87 15.80
CA TYR A 26 4.60 -4.31 14.70
C TYR A 26 5.72 -3.29 14.43
N THR A 27 5.38 -2.01 14.28
CA THR A 27 6.39 -0.97 14.02
C THR A 27 7.38 -0.84 15.16
N GLU A 28 6.94 -0.92 16.42
CA GLU A 28 7.84 -0.86 17.58
C GLU A 28 8.84 -2.02 17.62
N LEU A 29 8.46 -3.21 17.16
CA LEU A 29 9.30 -4.41 17.24
C LEU A 29 10.16 -4.63 16.01
N TYR A 30 9.60 -4.37 14.82
CA TYR A 30 10.17 -4.80 13.55
C TYR A 30 10.60 -3.64 12.66
N THR A 31 9.96 -2.47 12.76
CA THR A 31 10.21 -1.32 11.88
C THR A 31 10.07 0.03 12.59
N PRO A 32 10.92 0.33 13.59
CA PRO A 32 10.75 1.51 14.44
C PRO A 32 10.88 2.85 13.71
N ARG A 33 11.45 2.89 12.49
CA ARG A 33 11.50 4.09 11.65
C ARG A 33 10.21 4.34 10.87
N HIS A 34 9.33 3.34 10.74
CA HIS A 34 8.06 3.40 9.99
C HIS A 34 6.90 3.97 10.81
N VAL A 35 7.21 4.87 11.75
CA VAL A 35 6.23 5.46 12.65
C VAL A 35 5.66 6.76 12.08
N TYR A 36 4.46 7.10 12.53
CA TYR A 36 3.77 8.32 12.14
C TYR A 36 4.35 9.55 12.87
N GLY A 37 4.38 10.70 12.21
CA GLY A 37 4.84 11.99 12.72
C GLY A 37 6.23 12.41 12.23
N PHE A 38 6.55 13.70 12.41
CA PHE A 38 7.83 14.28 12.02
C PHE A 38 9.02 13.64 12.73
N TYR A 39 10.15 13.63 12.03
CA TYR A 39 11.41 13.06 12.48
C TYR A 39 11.30 11.56 12.85
N ASN A 40 10.52 10.81 12.06
CA ASN A 40 10.24 9.39 12.27
C ASN A 40 11.50 8.52 12.31
N VAL A 41 12.50 8.80 11.46
CA VAL A 41 13.74 8.02 11.43
C VAL A 41 14.57 8.28 12.68
N SER A 42 14.88 9.54 12.99
CA SER A 42 15.65 9.95 14.17
C SER A 42 15.02 9.48 15.48
N ARG A 43 13.68 9.45 15.55
CA ARG A 43 12.96 8.89 16.70
C ARG A 43 13.00 7.37 16.74
N GLY A 44 12.87 6.72 15.58
CA GLY A 44 12.91 5.27 15.44
C GLY A 44 14.27 4.67 15.80
N GLU A 45 15.35 5.36 15.45
CA GLU A 45 16.73 4.92 15.75
C GLU A 45 17.02 4.80 17.25
N LYS A 46 16.31 5.57 18.08
CA LYS A 46 16.40 5.48 19.54
C LYS A 46 15.72 4.23 20.12
N ARG A 47 15.04 3.44 19.27
CA ARG A 47 14.21 2.29 19.67
C ARG A 47 14.57 1.01 18.90
N LEU A 48 15.78 0.94 18.33
CA LEU A 48 16.24 -0.26 17.64
C LEU A 48 16.33 -1.44 18.62
N GLY A 49 15.82 -2.60 18.18
CA GLY A 49 15.79 -3.83 18.95
C GLY A 49 16.29 -5.04 18.14
N PRO A 50 16.47 -6.20 18.78
CA PRO A 50 17.05 -7.39 18.13
C PRO A 50 16.15 -8.04 17.07
N ARG A 51 14.87 -7.63 16.98
CA ARG A 51 13.89 -8.17 16.02
C ARG A 51 13.69 -7.29 14.79
N VAL A 52 14.39 -6.16 14.71
CA VAL A 52 14.23 -5.19 13.62
C VAL A 52 14.55 -5.83 12.27
N LEU A 53 13.67 -5.62 11.29
CA LEU A 53 13.88 -6.03 9.91
C LEU A 53 14.72 -4.95 9.23
N ASP A 54 16.01 -4.93 9.52
CA ASP A 54 16.91 -3.78 9.24
C ASP A 54 16.79 -3.26 7.80
N ASN A 55 16.79 -4.13 6.79
CA ASN A 55 16.67 -3.73 5.39
C ASN A 55 15.32 -3.04 5.08
N TYR A 56 14.22 -3.56 5.61
CA TYR A 56 12.89 -2.97 5.43
C TYR A 56 12.74 -1.70 6.28
N ASP A 57 13.26 -1.69 7.51
CA ASP A 57 13.20 -0.54 8.40
C ASP A 57 13.97 0.68 7.84
N ARG A 58 15.17 0.45 7.27
CA ARG A 58 15.99 1.50 6.63
C ARG A 58 15.41 2.07 5.35
N TRP A 59 14.36 1.47 4.80
CA TRP A 59 13.64 2.05 3.67
C TRP A 59 12.85 3.30 4.09
N ALA A 60 12.47 3.42 5.37
CA ALA A 60 11.83 4.64 5.85
C ALA A 60 12.79 5.83 5.75
N GLU A 61 12.29 6.90 5.15
CA GLU A 61 13.02 8.14 5.03
C GLU A 61 12.53 9.17 6.04
N GLU A 62 13.42 10.09 6.42
CA GLU A 62 13.14 11.08 7.45
C GLU A 62 12.07 12.07 7.01
N LEU A 63 11.01 12.22 7.79
CA LEU A 63 9.95 13.18 7.56
C LEU A 63 10.31 14.53 8.17
N THR A 64 10.77 15.44 7.32
CA THR A 64 10.93 16.86 7.62
C THR A 64 9.69 17.65 7.18
N PRO A 65 9.48 18.90 7.66
CA PRO A 65 8.44 19.80 7.15
C PRO A 65 8.45 19.94 5.62
N GLU A 66 9.63 20.08 5.02
CA GLU A 66 9.81 20.23 3.57
C GLU A 66 9.37 18.98 2.83
N ARG A 67 9.72 17.79 3.35
CA ARG A 67 9.29 16.51 2.79
C ARG A 67 7.78 16.33 2.93
N ALA A 68 7.20 16.72 4.06
CA ALA A 68 5.76 16.63 4.28
C ALA A 68 4.99 17.47 3.25
N VAL A 69 5.44 18.69 2.98
CA VAL A 69 4.87 19.54 1.92
C VAL A 69 5.02 18.89 0.54
N ARG A 70 6.20 18.36 0.21
CA ARG A 70 6.43 17.66 -1.06
C ARG A 70 5.50 16.45 -1.22
N ASN A 71 5.37 15.63 -0.19
CA ASN A 71 4.46 14.49 -0.18
C ASN A 71 3.00 14.91 -0.33
N LEU A 72 2.59 16.00 0.31
CA LEU A 72 1.24 16.56 0.15
C LEU A 72 0.98 16.98 -1.29
N VAL A 73 1.91 17.69 -1.93
CA VAL A 73 1.81 18.09 -3.33
C VAL A 73 1.75 16.87 -4.24
N HIS A 74 2.61 15.88 -4.02
CA HIS A 74 2.58 14.63 -4.77
C HIS A 74 1.23 13.93 -4.65
N ARG A 75 0.67 13.82 -3.43
CA ARG A 75 -0.66 13.23 -3.19
C ARG A 75 -1.77 13.99 -3.89
N TRP A 76 -1.72 15.32 -3.87
CA TRP A 76 -2.71 16.15 -4.53
C TRP A 76 -2.68 15.97 -6.05
N LEU A 77 -1.49 16.12 -6.66
CA LEU A 77 -1.31 15.97 -8.10
C LEU A 77 -1.63 14.54 -8.55
N ALA A 78 -1.21 13.54 -7.80
CA ALA A 78 -1.51 12.15 -8.07
C ALA A 78 -3.01 11.86 -7.95
N SER A 79 -3.69 12.40 -6.93
CA SER A 79 -5.15 12.29 -6.82
C SER A 79 -5.82 12.81 -8.08
N TRP A 80 -5.35 13.93 -8.63
CA TRP A 80 -5.90 14.48 -9.87
C TRP A 80 -5.54 13.65 -11.10
N GLN A 81 -4.27 13.26 -11.22
CA GLN A 81 -3.77 12.43 -12.32
C GLN A 81 -4.52 11.10 -12.40
N TRP A 82 -4.72 10.41 -11.27
CA TRP A 82 -5.30 9.06 -11.24
C TRP A 82 -6.83 9.02 -11.18
N SER A 83 -7.50 10.14 -10.89
CA SER A 83 -8.97 10.22 -10.90
C SER A 83 -9.51 10.74 -12.25
N PHE A 84 -9.77 12.04 -12.34
CA PHE A 84 -10.41 12.69 -13.48
C PHE A 84 -9.45 13.51 -14.33
N GLY A 85 -8.15 13.30 -14.17
CA GLY A 85 -7.10 14.04 -14.88
C GLY A 85 -6.99 15.49 -14.44
N VAL A 86 -5.80 16.06 -14.65
CA VAL A 86 -5.46 17.41 -14.19
C VAL A 86 -6.35 18.47 -14.84
N VAL A 87 -6.62 18.37 -16.15
CA VAL A 87 -7.37 19.40 -16.89
C VAL A 87 -8.84 19.49 -16.45
N PRO A 88 -9.66 18.41 -16.47
CA PRO A 88 -11.03 18.50 -16.00
C PRO A 88 -11.15 18.93 -14.53
N LEU A 89 -10.23 18.47 -13.67
CA LEU A 89 -10.24 18.84 -12.25
C LEU A 89 -9.82 20.28 -12.00
N THR A 90 -8.94 20.84 -12.81
CA THR A 90 -8.58 22.26 -12.74
C THR A 90 -9.79 23.12 -13.10
N VAL A 91 -10.48 22.80 -14.20
CA VAL A 91 -11.72 23.49 -14.61
C VAL A 91 -12.79 23.37 -13.53
N ALA A 92 -13.01 22.16 -13.02
CA ALA A 92 -13.98 21.91 -11.97
C ALA A 92 -13.64 22.65 -10.67
N GLY A 93 -12.38 22.64 -10.26
CA GLY A 93 -11.88 23.34 -9.08
C GLY A 93 -12.08 24.85 -9.18
N VAL A 94 -11.74 25.45 -10.32
CA VAL A 94 -11.96 26.89 -10.57
C VAL A 94 -13.44 27.25 -10.54
N LEU A 95 -14.30 26.45 -11.18
CA LEU A 95 -15.73 26.70 -11.18
C LEU A 95 -16.36 26.54 -9.80
N VAL A 96 -15.96 25.52 -9.04
CA VAL A 96 -16.40 25.35 -7.65
C VAL A 96 -15.94 26.53 -6.79
N LEU A 97 -14.67 26.94 -6.89
CA LEU A 97 -14.16 28.08 -6.16
C LEU A 97 -14.93 29.36 -6.49
N PHE A 98 -15.18 29.61 -7.77
CA PHE A 98 -16.00 30.74 -8.22
C PHE A 98 -17.40 30.70 -7.60
N VAL A 99 -18.08 29.55 -7.65
CA VAL A 99 -19.41 29.38 -7.07
C VAL A 99 -19.43 29.59 -5.55
N LEU A 100 -18.40 29.09 -4.84
CA LEU A 100 -18.28 29.23 -3.39
C LEU A 100 -18.04 30.68 -2.95
N VAL A 101 -17.21 31.42 -3.70
CA VAL A 101 -16.84 32.82 -3.41
C VAL A 101 -17.93 33.79 -3.86
N ALA A 102 -18.42 33.65 -5.10
CA ALA A 102 -19.40 34.55 -5.69
C ALA A 102 -20.83 34.31 -5.16
N ARG A 103 -21.06 33.26 -4.36
CA ARG A 103 -22.34 32.93 -3.72
C ARG A 103 -23.50 32.83 -4.74
N THR A 104 -23.23 32.26 -5.90
CA THR A 104 -24.16 32.21 -7.05
C THR A 104 -25.16 31.04 -6.98
N ILE A 105 -25.19 30.30 -5.87
CA ILE A 105 -26.05 29.13 -5.65
C ILE A 105 -26.68 29.17 -4.26
N ASP A 106 -27.74 28.38 -4.08
CA ASP A 106 -28.44 28.22 -2.81
C ASP A 106 -27.51 27.81 -1.66
N GLY A 107 -27.82 28.31 -0.45
CA GLY A 107 -27.00 28.10 0.74
C GLY A 107 -26.78 26.62 1.09
N GLY A 108 -27.80 25.76 0.90
CA GLY A 108 -27.69 24.33 1.15
C GLY A 108 -26.67 23.64 0.23
N LEU A 109 -26.73 23.92 -1.07
CA LEU A 109 -25.77 23.38 -2.05
C LEU A 109 -24.36 23.92 -1.81
N ARG A 110 -24.24 25.20 -1.45
CA ARG A 110 -22.95 25.81 -1.09
C ARG A 110 -22.32 25.14 0.11
N ASN A 111 -23.10 24.84 1.15
CA ASN A 111 -22.62 24.13 2.33
C ASN A 111 -22.18 22.70 1.96
N GLY A 112 -22.95 22.00 1.11
CA GLY A 112 -22.55 20.69 0.59
C GLY A 112 -21.20 20.73 -0.14
N LEU A 113 -20.97 21.72 -1.00
CA LEU A 113 -19.68 21.90 -1.68
C LEU A 113 -18.53 22.21 -0.69
N TRP A 114 -18.78 23.04 0.33
CA TRP A 114 -17.79 23.26 1.40
C TRP A 114 -17.45 21.99 2.16
N LEU A 115 -18.44 21.12 2.43
CA LEU A 115 -18.20 19.83 3.06
C LEU A 115 -17.36 18.91 2.17
N LEU A 116 -17.60 18.89 0.86
CA LEU A 116 -16.79 18.11 -0.08
C LEU A 116 -15.34 18.61 -0.11
N VAL A 117 -15.13 19.93 -0.28
CA VAL A 117 -13.78 20.53 -0.25
C VAL A 117 -13.10 20.29 1.10
N GLY A 118 -13.83 20.48 2.20
CA GLY A 118 -13.37 20.23 3.55
C GLY A 118 -12.97 18.77 3.76
N SER A 119 -13.73 17.81 3.21
CA SER A 119 -13.40 16.38 3.31
C SER A 119 -12.11 16.02 2.57
N ILE A 120 -11.91 16.58 1.36
CA ILE A 120 -10.69 16.42 0.58
C ILE A 120 -9.49 16.99 1.36
N ALA A 121 -9.64 18.22 1.86
CA ALA A 121 -8.58 18.89 2.63
C ALA A 121 -8.26 18.14 3.93
N ALA A 122 -9.27 17.68 4.66
CA ALA A 122 -9.10 16.94 5.91
C ALA A 122 -8.37 15.61 5.67
N LEU A 123 -8.72 14.87 4.62
CA LEU A 123 -8.06 13.60 4.30
C LEU A 123 -6.59 13.81 3.92
N HIS A 124 -6.29 14.86 3.16
CA HIS A 124 -4.90 15.22 2.83
C HIS A 124 -4.11 15.68 4.06
N ALA A 125 -4.72 16.51 4.91
CA ALA A 125 -4.12 16.98 6.15
C ALA A 125 -3.80 15.82 7.11
N ALA A 126 -4.71 14.84 7.21
CA ALA A 126 -4.52 13.62 7.99
C ALA A 126 -3.37 12.73 7.49
N HIS A 127 -2.72 13.05 6.37
CA HIS A 127 -1.54 12.34 5.86
C HIS A 127 -0.28 13.23 5.80
N VAL A 128 -0.35 14.49 6.23
CA VAL A 128 0.82 15.38 6.34
C VAL A 128 1.90 14.78 7.24
N PRO A 129 1.60 14.24 8.43
CA PRO A 129 2.59 13.60 9.31
C PRO A 129 2.96 12.17 8.88
N TYR A 130 2.89 11.84 7.58
CA TYR A 130 3.26 10.52 7.07
C TYR A 130 4.33 10.60 5.98
N TRP A 131 5.45 9.90 6.21
CA TRP A 131 6.70 9.99 5.44
C TRP A 131 6.59 9.42 4.03
N PHE A 132 5.74 8.41 3.86
CA PHE A 132 5.55 7.73 2.59
C PHE A 132 4.37 8.34 1.84
N SER A 133 4.62 8.91 0.66
CA SER A 133 3.57 9.52 -0.18
C SER A 133 2.54 8.50 -0.63
N GLY A 134 3.00 7.26 -0.83
CA GLY A 134 2.19 6.09 -1.12
C GLY A 134 2.48 5.48 -2.49
N ILE A 135 2.07 4.22 -2.69
CA ILE A 135 1.95 3.57 -4.00
C ILE A 135 1.10 4.47 -4.92
N LEU A 136 1.62 4.71 -6.13
CA LEU A 136 1.09 5.68 -7.10
C LEU A 136 0.86 7.09 -6.54
N HIS A 137 1.46 7.40 -5.39
CA HIS A 137 1.32 8.63 -4.62
C HIS A 137 -0.10 9.03 -4.19
N TYR A 138 -1.15 8.25 -4.47
CA TYR A 138 -2.54 8.64 -4.14
C TYR A 138 -3.28 7.67 -3.21
N HIS A 139 -2.77 6.45 -3.01
CA HIS A 139 -3.57 5.38 -2.38
C HIS A 139 -3.97 5.65 -0.91
N TYR A 140 -3.31 6.56 -0.20
CA TYR A 140 -3.71 6.98 1.15
C TYR A 140 -4.84 8.00 1.17
N VAL A 141 -5.09 8.65 0.05
CA VAL A 141 -6.11 9.69 -0.12
C VAL A 141 -7.10 9.28 -1.21
N PHE A 142 -7.18 7.98 -1.52
CA PHE A 142 -7.99 7.46 -2.63
C PHE A 142 -9.47 7.77 -2.46
N GLU A 143 -9.95 7.87 -1.22
CA GLU A 143 -11.34 8.20 -0.90
C GLU A 143 -11.73 9.61 -1.35
N THR A 144 -10.75 10.51 -1.58
CA THR A 144 -11.04 11.81 -2.20
C THR A 144 -11.63 11.68 -3.60
N LEU A 145 -11.45 10.53 -4.28
CA LEU A 145 -12.07 10.23 -5.57
C LEU A 145 -13.59 10.39 -5.51
N ILE A 146 -14.23 9.99 -4.42
CA ILE A 146 -15.69 10.08 -4.27
C ILE A 146 -16.11 11.55 -4.27
N ALA A 147 -15.43 12.38 -3.48
CA ALA A 147 -15.70 13.81 -3.42
C ALA A 147 -15.44 14.50 -4.78
N TRP A 148 -14.35 14.15 -5.45
CA TRP A 148 -14.05 14.63 -6.81
C TRP A 148 -15.09 14.21 -7.83
N SER A 149 -15.62 12.98 -7.73
CA SER A 149 -16.68 12.48 -8.62
C SER A 149 -17.96 13.32 -8.48
N ILE A 150 -18.34 13.63 -7.24
CA ILE A 150 -19.51 14.48 -6.96
C ILE A 150 -19.29 15.90 -7.49
N ILE A 151 -18.09 16.46 -7.28
CA ILE A 151 -17.71 17.78 -7.81
C ILE A 151 -17.78 17.81 -9.35
N ILE A 152 -17.23 16.80 -10.03
CA ILE A 152 -17.30 16.68 -11.49
C ILE A 152 -18.75 16.56 -11.96
N GLY A 153 -19.57 15.75 -11.29
CA GLY A 153 -20.99 15.62 -11.59
C GLY A 153 -21.73 16.96 -11.46
N PHE A 154 -21.50 17.68 -10.37
CA PHE A 154 -22.05 19.03 -10.16
C PHE A 154 -21.63 19.99 -11.28
N VAL A 155 -20.34 20.08 -11.59
CA VAL A 155 -19.81 20.97 -12.64
C VAL A 155 -20.38 20.61 -14.01
N THR A 156 -20.46 19.32 -14.33
CA THR A 156 -21.05 18.82 -15.58
C THR A 156 -22.50 19.28 -15.71
N LEU A 157 -23.31 19.08 -14.67
CA LEU A 157 -24.71 19.52 -14.67
C LEU A 157 -24.84 21.03 -14.84
N ARG A 158 -23.99 21.83 -14.18
CA ARG A 158 -23.99 23.30 -14.29
C ARG A 158 -23.58 23.78 -15.67
N LEU A 159 -22.50 23.25 -16.24
CA LEU A 159 -22.05 23.63 -17.59
C LEU A 159 -23.07 23.24 -18.65
N CYS A 160 -23.63 22.03 -18.57
CA CYS A 160 -24.63 21.57 -19.52
C CYS A 160 -25.94 22.36 -19.42
N SER A 161 -26.47 22.57 -18.21
CA SER A 161 -27.71 23.33 -18.02
C SER A 161 -27.55 24.79 -18.42
N THR A 162 -26.45 25.44 -18.02
CA THR A 162 -26.18 26.85 -18.33
C THR A 162 -25.93 27.04 -19.82
N GLY A 163 -25.10 26.19 -20.43
CA GLY A 163 -24.81 26.24 -21.86
C GLY A 163 -26.08 26.09 -22.71
N ARG A 164 -26.95 25.13 -22.37
CA ARG A 164 -28.23 24.96 -23.06
C ARG A 164 -29.16 26.16 -22.88
N ARG A 165 -29.33 26.65 -21.64
CA ARG A 165 -30.19 27.82 -21.34
C ARG A 165 -29.74 29.08 -22.08
N GLN A 166 -28.42 29.30 -22.17
CA GLN A 166 -27.85 30.46 -22.86
C GLN A 166 -27.66 30.25 -24.37
N ARG A 167 -28.15 29.13 -24.93
CA ARG A 167 -27.95 28.72 -26.34
C ARG A 167 -26.46 28.63 -26.75
N ARG A 168 -25.56 28.44 -25.80
CA ARG A 168 -24.11 28.25 -25.98
C ARG A 168 -23.75 26.77 -25.97
N TRP A 169 -24.15 26.06 -27.02
CA TRP A 169 -23.96 24.61 -27.15
C TRP A 169 -22.49 24.18 -27.22
N GLY A 170 -21.58 25.09 -27.59
CA GLY A 170 -20.14 24.80 -27.59
C GLY A 170 -19.59 24.42 -26.21
N ILE A 171 -20.15 24.97 -25.12
CA ILE A 171 -19.70 24.69 -23.75
C ILE A 171 -19.91 23.21 -23.36
N PRO A 172 -21.14 22.65 -23.43
CA PRO A 172 -21.36 21.24 -23.11
C PRO A 172 -20.62 20.30 -24.06
N VAL A 173 -20.50 20.66 -25.35
CA VAL A 173 -19.77 19.84 -26.32
C VAL A 173 -18.28 19.77 -25.96
N TRP A 174 -17.66 20.92 -25.70
CA TRP A 174 -16.25 21.00 -25.29
C TRP A 174 -16.01 20.25 -23.97
N TRP A 175 -16.88 20.43 -22.97
CA TRP A 175 -16.75 19.72 -21.69
C TRP A 175 -16.88 18.21 -21.86
N SER A 176 -17.84 17.76 -22.68
CA SER A 176 -18.01 16.34 -22.98
C SER A 176 -16.79 15.77 -23.70
N ALA A 177 -16.23 16.52 -24.67
CA ALA A 177 -15.00 16.14 -25.37
C ALA A 177 -13.82 16.01 -24.40
N ALA A 178 -13.67 16.93 -23.43
CA ALA A 178 -12.65 16.83 -22.39
C ALA A 178 -12.80 15.57 -21.51
N LEU A 179 -14.03 15.20 -21.14
CA LEU A 179 -14.29 13.97 -20.37
C LEU A 179 -14.05 12.69 -21.20
N VAL A 180 -14.41 12.71 -22.49
CA VAL A 180 -14.12 11.59 -23.41
C VAL A 180 -12.62 11.43 -23.63
N LEU A 181 -11.89 12.54 -23.84
CA LEU A 181 -10.44 12.51 -24.00
C LEU A 181 -9.75 12.00 -22.73
N LEU A 182 -10.23 12.41 -21.55
CA LEU A 182 -9.78 11.84 -20.27
C LEU A 182 -9.95 10.31 -20.28
N PHE A 183 -11.11 9.80 -20.64
CA PHE A 183 -11.36 8.37 -20.68
C PHE A 183 -10.43 7.66 -21.68
N ALA A 184 -10.23 8.24 -22.87
CA ALA A 184 -9.33 7.69 -23.88
C ALA A 184 -7.87 7.60 -23.38
N THR A 185 -7.37 8.66 -22.72
CA THR A 185 -6.00 8.71 -22.17
C THR A 185 -5.76 7.76 -20.99
N GLN A 186 -6.80 7.12 -20.44
CA GLN A 186 -6.60 6.04 -19.48
C GLN A 186 -6.01 4.80 -20.15
N TYR A 187 -6.42 4.51 -21.39
CA TYR A 187 -6.08 3.28 -22.13
C TYR A 187 -5.07 3.51 -23.25
N VAL A 188 -4.95 4.73 -23.75
CA VAL A 188 -4.13 5.05 -24.92
C VAL A 188 -2.93 5.90 -24.51
N ALA A 189 -1.73 5.46 -24.89
CA ALA A 189 -0.52 6.26 -24.89
C ALA A 189 -0.49 7.17 -26.12
N VAL A 190 -0.07 8.42 -25.95
CA VAL A 190 0.03 9.42 -27.02
C VAL A 190 1.44 10.00 -26.99
N GLU A 191 2.37 9.45 -27.76
CA GLU A 191 3.73 9.98 -27.83
C GLU A 191 3.79 11.34 -28.55
N PRO A 192 4.66 12.28 -28.13
CA PRO A 192 5.57 12.22 -26.98
C PRO A 192 4.94 12.68 -25.64
N LEU A 193 3.66 13.08 -25.65
CA LEU A 193 3.00 13.76 -24.52
C LEU A 193 2.68 12.82 -23.34
N TRP A 194 2.29 11.58 -23.63
CA TRP A 194 1.92 10.52 -22.69
C TRP A 194 2.43 9.15 -23.18
N PRO A 195 3.71 8.82 -22.96
CA PRO A 195 4.31 7.61 -23.53
C PRO A 195 3.79 6.29 -22.94
N VAL A 196 3.10 6.32 -21.80
CA VAL A 196 2.53 5.14 -21.14
C VAL A 196 1.08 5.40 -20.79
N SER A 197 0.20 4.43 -21.04
CA SER A 197 -1.19 4.52 -20.60
C SER A 197 -1.27 4.44 -19.06
N ARG A 198 -2.29 5.05 -18.46
CA ARG A 198 -2.44 5.00 -17.00
C ARG A 198 -2.70 3.58 -16.51
N VAL A 199 -3.48 2.81 -17.26
CA VAL A 199 -3.75 1.40 -16.92
C VAL A 199 -2.45 0.60 -16.94
N ASP A 200 -1.60 0.75 -17.96
CA ASP A 200 -0.34 0.01 -18.03
C ASP A 200 0.60 0.39 -16.89
N ALA A 201 0.72 1.69 -16.58
CA ALA A 201 1.52 2.15 -15.45
C ALA A 201 1.03 1.55 -14.11
N ALA A 202 -0.28 1.50 -13.89
CA ALA A 202 -0.86 0.89 -12.70
C ALA A 202 -0.66 -0.63 -12.65
N VAL A 203 -0.81 -1.32 -13.79
CA VAL A 203 -0.60 -2.77 -13.90
C VAL A 203 0.86 -3.13 -13.65
N GLN A 204 1.81 -2.36 -14.15
CA GLN A 204 3.24 -2.59 -13.92
C GLN A 204 3.60 -2.44 -12.44
N GLU A 205 3.10 -1.39 -11.78
CA GLU A 205 3.36 -1.13 -10.37
C GLU A 205 2.83 -2.25 -9.46
N ILE A 206 1.62 -2.77 -9.75
CA ILE A 206 0.97 -3.80 -8.92
C ILE A 206 1.40 -5.22 -9.32
N GLY A 207 1.70 -5.43 -10.60
CA GLY A 207 1.93 -6.74 -11.20
C GLY A 207 3.21 -7.41 -10.71
N PHE A 208 4.27 -6.64 -10.47
CA PHE A 208 5.58 -7.17 -10.09
C PHE A 208 5.52 -8.09 -8.86
N SER A 209 4.92 -7.62 -7.77
CA SER A 209 4.81 -8.39 -6.53
C SER A 209 3.92 -9.62 -6.71
N ARG A 210 2.78 -9.47 -7.39
CA ARG A 210 1.83 -10.57 -7.62
C ARG A 210 2.45 -11.71 -8.43
N LEU A 211 3.19 -11.38 -9.49
CA LEU A 211 3.87 -12.36 -10.33
C LEU A 211 4.95 -13.11 -9.55
N LYS A 212 5.71 -12.43 -8.68
CA LYS A 212 6.69 -13.07 -7.80
C LYS A 212 6.05 -14.04 -6.80
N TYR A 213 4.94 -13.67 -6.15
CA TYR A 213 4.22 -14.59 -5.27
C TYR A 213 3.63 -15.79 -6.01
N ALA A 214 3.06 -15.57 -7.20
CA ALA A 214 2.54 -16.66 -8.03
C ALA A 214 3.64 -17.64 -8.43
N ARG A 215 4.79 -17.13 -8.90
CA ARG A 215 5.96 -17.94 -9.24
C ARG A 215 6.52 -18.71 -8.04
N PHE A 216 6.51 -18.09 -6.86
CA PHE A 216 6.91 -18.75 -5.62
C PHE A 216 5.99 -19.93 -5.30
N ARG A 217 4.67 -19.71 -5.31
CA ARG A 217 3.70 -20.78 -5.06
C ARG A 217 3.82 -21.93 -6.06
N GLU A 218 3.93 -21.61 -7.34
CA GLU A 218 4.12 -22.60 -8.41
C GLU A 218 5.41 -23.42 -8.21
N LEU A 219 6.51 -22.78 -7.80
CA LEU A 219 7.75 -23.47 -7.47
C LEU A 219 7.57 -24.45 -6.30
N ILE A 220 6.92 -23.99 -5.22
CA ILE A 220 6.71 -24.79 -4.02
C ILE A 220 5.79 -25.99 -4.31
N GLU A 221 4.68 -25.77 -5.01
CA GLU A 221 3.76 -26.83 -5.42
C GLU A 221 4.45 -27.90 -6.26
N ARG A 222 5.36 -27.50 -7.15
CA ARG A 222 6.12 -28.43 -8.00
C ARG A 222 7.28 -29.12 -7.29
N SER A 223 7.91 -28.47 -6.32
CA SER A 223 9.21 -28.93 -5.77
C SER A 223 9.09 -29.60 -4.41
N VAL A 224 8.09 -29.23 -3.60
CA VAL A 224 7.84 -29.88 -2.30
C VAL A 224 7.09 -31.18 -2.54
N ARG A 225 7.84 -32.29 -2.53
CA ARG A 225 7.30 -33.64 -2.77
C ARG A 225 6.82 -34.34 -1.50
N LYS A 226 7.45 -34.06 -0.35
CA LYS A 226 7.10 -34.69 0.92
C LYS A 226 6.29 -33.72 1.76
N ARG A 227 5.12 -34.17 2.20
CA ARG A 227 4.16 -33.39 2.99
C ARG A 227 3.74 -34.20 4.23
N PRO A 228 3.43 -33.55 5.37
CA PRO A 228 3.41 -32.10 5.55
C PRO A 228 4.84 -31.52 5.61
N ALA A 229 4.99 -30.24 5.28
CA ALA A 229 6.27 -29.56 5.13
C ALA A 229 6.31 -28.21 5.84
N LEU A 230 7.53 -27.77 6.14
CA LEU A 230 7.89 -26.43 6.59
C LEU A 230 8.97 -25.89 5.65
N VAL A 231 8.66 -24.82 4.93
CA VAL A 231 9.59 -24.12 4.03
C VAL A 231 10.14 -22.89 4.75
N LEU A 232 11.43 -22.92 5.05
CA LEU A 232 12.15 -21.80 5.66
C LEU A 232 12.67 -20.87 4.56
N VAL A 233 12.16 -19.65 4.52
CA VAL A 233 12.48 -18.64 3.51
C VAL A 233 13.68 -17.83 3.96
N VAL A 234 14.76 -17.89 3.18
CA VAL A 234 15.89 -16.96 3.23
C VAL A 234 15.54 -15.78 2.33
N ALA A 235 15.30 -14.62 2.94
CA ALA A 235 14.97 -13.40 2.20
C ALA A 235 16.15 -12.93 1.33
N ASP A 236 15.84 -12.34 0.17
CA ASP A 236 16.83 -11.67 -0.65
C ASP A 236 17.18 -10.33 0.01
N PRO A 237 18.44 -10.08 0.43
CA PRO A 237 18.82 -8.83 1.07
C PRO A 237 18.69 -7.61 0.14
N SER A 238 18.57 -7.81 -1.17
CA SER A 238 18.32 -6.73 -2.14
C SER A 238 16.83 -6.43 -2.33
N ASP A 239 15.94 -7.35 -1.95
CA ASP A 239 14.48 -7.16 -2.04
C ASP A 239 13.93 -6.67 -0.70
N ARG A 240 13.36 -5.46 -0.71
CA ARG A 240 12.84 -4.81 0.50
C ARG A 240 11.34 -5.05 0.69
N HIS A 241 10.64 -5.53 -0.33
CA HIS A 241 9.18 -5.41 -0.40
C HIS A 241 8.46 -6.76 -0.40
N ILE A 242 9.19 -7.87 -0.48
CA ILE A 242 8.61 -9.20 -0.64
C ILE A 242 9.01 -10.10 0.51
N ASP A 243 7.99 -10.63 1.18
CA ASP A 243 8.15 -11.68 2.18
C ASP A 243 7.22 -12.83 1.83
N PHE A 244 7.81 -13.97 1.48
CA PHE A 244 7.07 -15.17 1.08
C PHE A 244 6.45 -15.92 2.26
N VAL A 245 6.63 -15.44 3.49
CA VAL A 245 6.08 -16.08 4.70
C VAL A 245 4.63 -15.63 4.93
N SER A 246 3.70 -16.45 4.47
CA SER A 246 2.26 -16.26 4.66
C SER A 246 1.59 -17.60 4.93
N ASN A 247 0.97 -17.76 6.10
CA ASN A 247 0.26 -18.97 6.51
C ASN A 247 -1.18 -18.63 6.91
N SER A 248 -2.06 -19.63 6.88
CA SER A 248 -3.36 -19.55 7.56
C SER A 248 -3.17 -19.28 9.07
N PRO A 249 -4.12 -18.59 9.73
CA PRO A 249 -4.08 -18.40 11.19
C PRO A 249 -4.06 -19.71 11.99
N GLY A 250 -4.60 -20.80 11.42
CA GLY A 250 -4.65 -22.11 12.06
C GLY A 250 -3.32 -22.85 12.10
N LEU A 251 -2.37 -22.48 11.22
CA LEU A 251 -1.07 -23.17 11.05
C LEU A 251 -1.22 -24.68 10.78
N ASP A 252 -2.34 -25.07 10.20
CA ASP A 252 -2.76 -26.45 9.92
C ASP A 252 -2.52 -26.85 8.46
N GLU A 253 -2.08 -25.92 7.61
CA GLU A 253 -1.81 -26.15 6.19
C GLU A 253 -0.74 -27.23 5.98
N GLU A 254 -0.86 -28.01 4.89
CA GLU A 254 0.12 -29.06 4.55
C GLU A 254 1.53 -28.50 4.37
N VAL A 255 1.66 -27.25 3.89
CA VAL A 255 2.93 -26.57 3.73
C VAL A 255 2.86 -25.27 4.52
N LEU A 256 3.70 -25.16 5.54
CA LEU A 256 3.90 -23.92 6.28
C LEU A 256 5.14 -23.20 5.78
N PHE A 257 5.12 -21.88 5.88
CA PHE A 257 6.23 -21.00 5.57
C PHE A 257 6.76 -20.37 6.86
N GLY A 258 8.07 -20.35 7.03
CA GLY A 258 8.73 -19.71 8.17
C GLY A 258 9.90 -18.85 7.68
N ARG A 259 10.29 -17.85 8.45
CA ARG A 259 11.50 -17.08 8.13
C ARG A 259 12.74 -17.84 8.59
N TRP A 260 13.77 -17.88 7.75
CA TRP A 260 15.10 -18.32 8.16
C TRP A 260 15.74 -17.29 9.09
N SER A 261 16.14 -17.71 10.29
CA SER A 261 16.79 -16.82 11.26
C SER A 261 18.30 -16.78 11.05
N ALA A 262 18.78 -15.93 10.13
CA ALA A 262 20.21 -15.78 9.85
C ALA A 262 21.05 -15.35 11.09
N GLY A 263 20.44 -14.66 12.05
CA GLY A 263 21.08 -14.19 13.28
C GLY A 263 21.06 -15.16 14.47
N ALA A 264 20.62 -16.42 14.29
CA ALA A 264 20.68 -17.41 15.37
C ALA A 264 22.15 -17.71 15.72
N PRO A 265 22.58 -17.59 17.00
CA PRO A 265 23.97 -17.80 17.41
C PRO A 265 24.49 -19.21 17.08
N ASP A 266 23.58 -20.19 17.06
CA ASP A 266 23.85 -21.56 16.64
C ASP A 266 22.72 -22.05 15.73
N GLN A 267 22.99 -22.05 14.43
CA GLN A 267 22.07 -22.52 13.40
C GLN A 267 21.69 -24.00 13.58
N ARG A 268 22.58 -24.84 14.10
CA ARG A 268 22.28 -26.27 14.32
C ARG A 268 21.29 -26.43 15.45
N ARG A 269 21.50 -25.72 16.57
CA ARG A 269 20.57 -25.74 17.70
C ARG A 269 19.21 -25.18 17.33
N TRP A 270 19.17 -24.09 16.56
CA TRP A 270 17.92 -23.51 16.07
C TRP A 270 17.16 -24.48 15.14
N LEU A 271 17.84 -25.12 14.20
CA LEU A 271 17.24 -26.16 13.35
C LEU A 271 16.75 -27.36 14.17
N ALA A 272 17.48 -27.77 15.21
CA ALA A 272 17.06 -28.84 16.10
C ALA A 272 15.78 -28.45 16.88
N GLU A 273 15.67 -27.20 17.31
CA GLU A 273 14.47 -26.67 17.96
C GLU A 273 13.28 -26.64 17.00
N ILE A 274 13.47 -26.23 15.76
CA ILE A 274 12.42 -26.28 14.73
C ILE A 274 11.96 -27.71 14.49
N ARG A 275 12.90 -28.66 14.32
CA ARG A 275 12.56 -30.10 14.17
C ARG A 275 11.78 -30.62 15.37
N ARG A 276 12.14 -30.20 16.58
CA ARG A 276 11.40 -30.58 17.80
C ARG A 276 10.00 -29.97 17.85
N THR A 277 9.84 -28.76 17.32
CA THR A 277 8.56 -28.02 17.34
C THR A 277 7.61 -28.51 16.25
N PHE A 278 8.14 -28.91 15.10
CA PHE A 278 7.39 -29.43 13.96
C PHE A 278 7.91 -30.84 13.57
N PRO A 279 7.75 -31.84 14.46
CA PRO A 279 8.35 -33.16 14.27
C PRO A 279 7.80 -33.90 13.05
N ASP A 280 6.54 -33.66 12.70
CA ASP A 280 5.85 -34.35 11.61
C ASP A 280 6.11 -33.73 10.24
N ARG A 281 6.86 -32.61 10.17
CA ARG A 281 7.03 -31.83 8.94
C ARG A 281 8.42 -31.98 8.33
N HIS A 282 8.46 -32.23 7.03
CA HIS A 282 9.69 -32.16 6.24
C HIS A 282 10.17 -30.71 6.11
N ILE A 283 11.46 -30.47 6.33
CA ILE A 283 12.02 -29.12 6.30
C ILE A 283 12.70 -28.85 4.97
N TYR A 284 12.27 -27.77 4.31
CA TYR A 284 12.89 -27.23 3.11
C TYR A 284 13.44 -25.83 3.40
N VAL A 285 14.44 -25.41 2.65
CA VAL A 285 14.97 -24.04 2.66
C VAL A 285 14.81 -23.45 1.26
N PHE A 286 14.13 -22.32 1.17
CA PHE A 286 14.00 -21.55 -0.06
C PHE A 286 14.90 -20.32 0.00
N ASP A 287 15.83 -20.20 -0.95
CA ASP A 287 16.67 -19.02 -1.15
C ASP A 287 16.01 -18.10 -2.19
N ALA A 288 15.47 -16.96 -1.72
CA ALA A 288 14.77 -16.00 -2.57
C ALA A 288 15.69 -15.28 -3.57
N ARG A 289 16.99 -15.14 -3.26
CA ARG A 289 17.96 -14.50 -4.16
C ARG A 289 18.32 -15.42 -5.31
N ARG A 290 18.51 -16.71 -5.02
CA ARG A 290 18.88 -17.74 -6.02
C ARG A 290 17.69 -18.40 -6.69
N TRP A 291 16.48 -18.22 -6.16
CA TRP A 291 15.27 -18.92 -6.59
C TRP A 291 15.42 -20.44 -6.55
N GLN A 292 16.01 -20.95 -5.46
CA GLN A 292 16.30 -22.36 -5.26
C GLN A 292 15.65 -22.91 -4.00
N LEU A 293 15.08 -24.11 -4.09
CA LEU A 293 14.55 -24.85 -2.96
C LEU A 293 15.45 -26.05 -2.69
N THR A 294 15.89 -26.22 -1.45
CA THR A 294 16.69 -27.36 -1.00
C THR A 294 16.00 -28.08 0.15
N GLU A 295 15.93 -29.41 0.09
CA GLU A 295 15.49 -30.20 1.25
C GLU A 295 16.61 -30.22 2.28
N VAL A 296 16.31 -29.87 3.53
CA VAL A 296 17.28 -30.00 4.62
C VAL A 296 17.35 -31.48 4.97
N ALA A 297 18.32 -32.18 4.37
CA ALA A 297 18.53 -33.59 4.63
C ALA A 297 18.53 -33.86 6.14
N THR A 298 17.83 -34.92 6.52
CA THR A 298 17.80 -35.49 7.87
C THR A 298 19.19 -36.05 8.19
N ALA A 299 20.19 -35.18 8.38
CA ALA A 299 21.46 -35.60 8.95
C ALA A 299 21.23 -35.88 10.44
N ILE A 300 20.75 -37.09 10.73
CA ILE A 300 20.87 -37.76 12.02
C ILE A 300 21.55 -39.10 11.71
N GLY A 301 22.80 -39.22 12.14
CA GLY A 301 23.43 -40.51 12.47
C GLY A 301 23.67 -41.50 11.33
N SER A 302 24.83 -41.42 10.70
CA SER A 302 25.61 -42.64 10.46
C SER A 302 26.95 -42.44 11.17
N PRO A 303 27.22 -43.13 12.30
CA PRO A 303 28.61 -43.40 12.64
C PRO A 303 29.13 -44.28 11.51
N GLN A 304 30.06 -43.76 10.70
CA GLN A 304 30.93 -44.66 9.95
C GLN A 304 31.79 -45.38 10.98
N GLY A 305 31.26 -46.50 11.47
CA GLY A 305 32.00 -47.52 12.14
C GLY A 305 32.68 -48.40 11.11
N ARG A 306 34.01 -48.29 11.10
CA ARG A 306 35.07 -49.21 10.67
C ARG A 306 36.00 -48.60 9.63
#